data_AF-A0A8B3FQF1-F1
#
_entry.id   AF-A0A8B3FQF1-F1
#
_cell.length_a   1.000
_cell.length_b   1.000
_cell.length_c   1.000
_cell.angle_alpha   90.00
_cell.angle_beta   90.00
_cell.angle_gamma   90.00
#
_symmetry.space_group_name_H-M   'P 1'
#
loop_
_entity.id
_entity.type
_entity.pdbx_description
1 polymer ?
#
loop_
_entity_poly.entity_id
_entity_poly.type
_entity_poly.pdbx_seq_one_letter_code
_entity_poly.pdbx_strand_id
1 'polypeptide(L)'
;MAGCGLLPGPLVPPPARSAGAGRGPVRRVGGHRACGHPVRLRPVSSEDAMAADWTHLLHDGLARITNAVPEVNRVVPVTGRPGRHWVGVGRTTFVPVGGGTVTDPSPRKETSMDLNSNKRPDDMERITTPELADAFIAEAVEAVRAQVGDGRVLLALSGGVDSSVVAALLIKAIGRQLVCVHVNHGLMRKGESEQVVEVFRDGFDANLVHVDAADRFLGLLEGVAEPEAKRKIIGNEFINVFAEEAAKLEGIGFLGQGTIYPDILESARGVKAHHNVGGLPEGMDFELVEPVKLLYKDEVRVVGRRLGLPEAMVERQPFPGPGLGVRCLGAITRDRLEALREADAIVREEIEAAGLDIWQYFCVVPDMRATGVRDGRRAFDWPVIIRCVNTVDAMTAEVPELDWPLMKQITARILAEVPGVCRVAYDLTPKPVGTIEWE
;
A
#
# COMPACT_ATOMS: atom_id res chain seq x y z
N MET A 1 30.28 -59.62 -48.35
CA MET A 1 29.10 -59.15 -47.58
C MET A 1 28.55 -60.34 -46.82
N ALA A 2 28.40 -60.23 -45.50
CA ALA A 2 27.86 -61.26 -44.62
C ALA A 2 27.22 -60.57 -43.41
N GLY A 3 26.24 -61.20 -42.76
CA GLY A 3 25.53 -60.61 -41.62
C GLY A 3 26.31 -60.70 -40.31
N CYS A 4 25.90 -59.88 -39.33
CA CYS A 4 26.32 -59.98 -37.93
C CYS A 4 25.14 -59.58 -37.02
N GLY A 5 25.10 -60.14 -35.81
CA GLY A 5 24.06 -59.86 -34.81
C GLY A 5 24.47 -60.42 -33.45
N LEU A 6 23.54 -60.38 -32.47
CA LEU A 6 23.74 -60.69 -31.04
C LEU A 6 24.59 -59.63 -30.30
N LEU A 7 24.45 -59.36 -29.00
CA LEU A 7 23.37 -59.47 -28.00
C LEU A 7 23.75 -58.50 -26.84
N PRO A 8 22.83 -57.99 -25.99
CA PRO A 8 23.17 -57.14 -24.85
C PRO A 8 23.67 -57.93 -23.62
N GLY A 9 24.52 -57.30 -22.80
CA GLY A 9 25.05 -57.85 -21.55
C GLY A 9 24.13 -57.69 -20.32
N PRO A 10 24.29 -58.49 -19.25
CA PRO A 10 23.32 -58.61 -18.16
C PRO A 10 23.57 -57.70 -16.93
N LEU A 11 22.53 -57.61 -16.09
CA LEU A 11 22.52 -56.95 -14.77
C LEU A 11 23.32 -57.71 -13.70
N VAL A 12 23.81 -57.00 -12.68
CA VAL A 12 24.39 -57.58 -11.45
C VAL A 12 23.84 -56.85 -10.19
N PRO A 13 23.15 -57.56 -9.26
CA PRO A 13 22.68 -57.02 -7.98
C PRO A 13 23.73 -57.18 -6.82
N PRO A 14 23.51 -56.59 -5.62
CA PRO A 14 24.58 -56.33 -4.65
C PRO A 14 24.72 -57.37 -3.52
N PRO A 15 25.84 -57.36 -2.77
CA PRO A 15 25.94 -57.96 -1.43
C PRO A 15 25.38 -57.03 -0.34
N ALA A 16 24.97 -57.58 0.80
CA ALA A 16 24.34 -56.81 1.88
C ALA A 16 24.80 -57.22 3.30
N ARG A 17 24.69 -56.25 4.22
CA ARG A 17 24.77 -56.36 5.70
C ARG A 17 26.08 -56.85 6.34
N SER A 18 26.59 -56.00 7.23
CA SER A 18 26.81 -56.40 8.63
C SER A 18 26.38 -55.24 9.55
N ALA A 19 26.14 -55.52 10.83
CA ALA A 19 25.74 -54.52 11.81
C ALA A 19 26.77 -54.43 12.94
N GLY A 20 27.03 -53.22 13.46
CA GLY A 20 27.98 -52.98 14.54
C GLY A 20 27.54 -51.80 15.42
N ALA A 21 26.95 -52.09 16.57
CA ALA A 21 26.57 -51.06 17.53
C ALA A 21 27.77 -50.68 18.41
N GLY A 22 28.22 -49.42 18.32
CA GLY A 22 29.33 -48.89 19.14
C GLY A 22 28.87 -47.70 19.99
N ARG A 23 28.60 -47.92 21.29
CA ARG A 23 28.40 -46.83 22.25
C ARG A 23 29.75 -46.36 22.79
N GLY A 24 30.10 -45.09 22.57
CA GLY A 24 31.25 -44.42 23.17
C GLY A 24 30.84 -43.13 23.89
N PRO A 25 31.37 -42.81 25.09
CA PRO A 25 30.91 -41.68 25.88
C PRO A 25 31.57 -40.36 25.46
N VAL A 26 30.77 -39.39 24.98
CA VAL A 26 31.24 -38.00 24.78
C VAL A 26 31.25 -37.28 26.13
N ARG A 27 32.41 -36.71 26.49
CA ARG A 27 32.60 -35.94 27.73
C ARG A 27 31.82 -34.62 27.69
N ARG A 28 31.22 -34.23 28.82
CA ARG A 28 30.83 -32.82 29.07
C ARG A 28 32.08 -31.95 29.21
N VAL A 29 32.15 -30.84 28.46
CA VAL A 29 33.13 -29.76 28.63
C VAL A 29 32.45 -28.42 28.30
N GLY A 30 32.82 -27.35 29.01
CA GLY A 30 32.66 -25.96 28.54
C GLY A 30 31.24 -25.40 28.50
N GLY A 31 30.81 -24.73 29.57
CA GLY A 31 29.67 -23.81 29.50
C GLY A 31 30.13 -22.39 29.14
N HIS A 32 29.67 -21.85 28.01
CA HIS A 32 29.75 -20.41 27.72
C HIS A 32 28.43 -19.73 28.05
N ARG A 33 28.49 -18.58 28.73
CA ARG A 33 27.31 -17.74 29.00
C ARG A 33 26.99 -16.92 27.75
N ALA A 34 25.86 -17.19 27.11
CA ALA A 34 25.30 -16.28 26.11
C ALA A 34 24.58 -15.13 26.83
N CYS A 35 25.16 -13.92 26.78
CA CYS A 35 24.52 -12.70 27.27
C CYS A 35 23.47 -12.19 26.27
N GLY A 36 22.38 -12.94 26.10
CA GLY A 36 21.27 -12.54 25.23
C GLY A 36 20.38 -11.48 25.88
N HIS A 37 20.55 -10.21 25.49
CA HIS A 37 19.48 -9.23 25.67
C HIS A 37 18.37 -9.52 24.64
N PRO A 38 17.11 -9.73 25.06
CA PRO A 38 16.01 -9.90 24.12
C PRO A 38 15.63 -8.54 23.53
N VAL A 39 16.20 -8.22 22.36
CA VAL A 39 15.72 -7.11 21.53
C VAL A 39 14.30 -7.47 21.07
N ARG A 40 13.29 -6.92 21.75
CA ARG A 40 11.91 -6.92 21.25
C ARG A 40 11.84 -5.99 20.05
N LEU A 41 12.17 -6.50 18.88
CA LEU A 41 11.63 -5.96 17.63
C LEU A 41 10.11 -6.00 17.76
N ARG A 42 9.45 -4.84 17.70
CA ARG A 42 8.02 -4.80 17.40
C ARG A 42 7.87 -5.23 15.94
N PRO A 43 6.81 -5.97 15.56
CA PRO A 43 6.43 -6.03 14.16
C PRO A 43 6.13 -4.59 13.70
N VAL A 44 6.68 -4.21 12.54
CA VAL A 44 6.12 -3.12 11.73
C VAL A 44 4.74 -3.58 11.25
N SER A 45 3.76 -2.68 11.14
CA SER A 45 2.47 -3.13 10.59
C SER A 45 2.65 -3.42 9.11
N SER A 46 1.94 -4.42 8.60
CA SER A 46 2.08 -4.75 7.18
C SER A 46 1.36 -3.77 6.25
N GLU A 47 0.51 -2.90 6.80
CA GLU A 47 -0.23 -1.87 6.06
C GLU A 47 0.65 -0.64 5.78
N ASP A 48 1.67 -0.38 6.60
CA ASP A 48 2.73 0.63 6.35
C ASP A 48 3.48 0.42 5.02
N ALA A 49 3.42 -0.80 4.46
CA ALA A 49 4.00 -1.13 3.15
C ALA A 49 3.03 -0.95 1.97
N MET A 50 1.72 -0.77 2.21
CA MET A 50 0.65 -0.92 1.20
C MET A 50 -0.13 0.36 0.89
N ALA A 51 0.22 1.47 1.54
CA ALA A 51 -0.26 2.80 1.21
C ALA A 51 0.09 3.18 -0.24
N ALA A 52 -0.93 3.16 -1.11
CA ALA A 52 -0.87 3.63 -2.50
C ALA A 52 -1.10 5.14 -2.64
N ASP A 53 -1.34 5.83 -1.52
CA ASP A 53 -1.39 7.29 -1.45
C ASP A 53 -0.14 7.83 -0.74
N TRP A 54 0.54 8.77 -1.41
CA TRP A 54 1.76 9.39 -0.92
C TRP A 54 1.49 10.45 0.16
N THR A 55 0.22 10.78 0.39
CA THR A 55 -0.22 11.57 1.55
C THR A 55 0.18 10.90 2.88
N HIS A 56 0.29 9.58 2.94
CA HIS A 56 0.84 8.88 4.11
C HIS A 56 2.37 9.02 4.23
N LEU A 57 3.09 9.02 3.09
CA LEU A 57 4.55 9.26 3.09
C LEU A 57 4.89 10.71 3.44
N LEU A 58 4.04 11.67 3.12
CA LEU A 58 4.07 13.01 3.71
C LEU A 58 3.98 12.91 5.24
N HIS A 59 2.92 12.32 5.80
CA HIS A 59 2.75 12.20 7.26
C HIS A 59 3.97 11.63 8.02
N ASP A 60 4.62 10.57 7.51
CA ASP A 60 5.76 9.94 8.21
C ASP A 60 7.14 10.60 7.93
N GLY A 61 7.23 11.49 6.94
CA GLY A 61 8.50 11.96 6.35
C GLY A 61 9.51 12.66 7.26
N LEU A 62 9.13 13.10 8.46
CA LEU A 62 9.99 13.87 9.38
C LEU A 62 10.11 13.31 10.81
N ALA A 63 9.48 12.18 11.12
CA ALA A 63 9.36 11.66 12.49
C ALA A 63 10.63 11.00 13.08
N ARG A 64 11.85 11.49 12.76
CA ARG A 64 13.10 11.02 13.40
C ARG A 64 14.39 11.86 13.32
N ILE A 65 14.40 13.13 12.88
CA ILE A 65 15.65 13.93 12.78
C ILE A 65 15.62 15.21 13.64
N THR A 66 15.92 15.08 14.93
CA THR A 66 16.58 16.13 15.75
C THR A 66 17.45 15.49 16.85
N ASN A 67 18.46 16.22 17.32
CA ASN A 67 19.64 15.68 18.02
C ASN A 67 19.44 15.28 19.50
N ALA A 68 20.39 14.49 20.01
CA ALA A 68 20.45 14.02 21.39
C ALA A 68 21.27 14.92 22.33
N VAL A 69 20.88 14.95 23.61
CA VAL A 69 21.73 15.15 24.81
C VAL A 69 21.05 14.43 26.02
N PRO A 70 21.73 14.18 27.16
CA PRO A 70 21.50 12.95 27.95
C PRO A 70 20.82 13.11 29.33
N GLU A 71 20.56 11.95 29.95
CA GLU A 71 20.34 11.64 31.39
C GLU A 71 19.77 12.71 32.35
N VAL A 72 18.61 12.39 32.98
CA VAL A 72 18.53 12.29 34.45
C VAL A 72 17.64 11.10 34.84
N ASN A 73 18.15 10.21 35.71
CA ASN A 73 17.36 9.15 36.35
C ASN A 73 16.51 9.69 37.51
N ARG A 74 15.22 9.31 37.58
CA ARG A 74 14.53 9.06 38.88
C ARG A 74 13.23 8.25 38.74
N VAL A 75 13.31 6.97 39.12
CA VAL A 75 12.14 6.14 39.42
C VAL A 75 11.69 6.44 40.85
N VAL A 76 10.38 6.66 41.05
CA VAL A 76 9.75 6.71 42.38
C VAL A 76 8.48 5.84 42.35
N PRO A 77 8.42 4.73 43.10
CA PRO A 77 7.22 3.91 43.18
C PRO A 77 6.22 4.49 44.21
N VAL A 78 4.98 4.71 43.81
CA VAL A 78 3.89 5.11 44.73
C VAL A 78 3.16 3.86 45.23
N THR A 79 3.19 3.64 46.54
CA THR A 79 2.52 2.52 47.20
C THR A 79 1.41 2.99 48.15
N GLY A 80 0.22 2.39 48.06
CA GLY A 80 -0.59 2.13 49.27
C GLY A 80 -1.93 2.86 49.47
N ARG A 81 -2.99 2.30 48.87
CA ARG A 81 -4.30 1.94 49.49
C ARG A 81 -5.20 3.05 50.11
N PRO A 82 -6.50 2.75 50.42
CA PRO A 82 -7.57 3.76 50.31
C PRO A 82 -8.21 4.24 51.63
N GLY A 83 -8.94 5.36 51.54
CA GLY A 83 -9.90 5.85 52.53
C GLY A 83 -11.36 5.82 52.01
N ARG A 84 -12.33 5.84 52.93
CA ARG A 84 -13.79 5.87 52.67
C ARG A 84 -14.37 7.22 53.12
N HIS A 85 -15.60 7.59 52.71
CA HIS A 85 -16.73 7.88 53.63
C HIS A 85 -18.09 8.13 52.89
N TRP A 86 -19.17 7.72 53.57
CA TRP A 86 -20.64 7.95 53.46
C TRP A 86 -21.17 8.97 52.43
N VAL A 87 -22.15 8.66 51.55
CA VAL A 87 -23.57 8.20 51.69
C VAL A 87 -24.60 9.35 51.73
N GLY A 88 -25.60 9.26 50.83
CA GLY A 88 -26.87 10.00 50.86
C GLY A 88 -27.93 9.20 50.08
N VAL A 89 -29.18 9.17 50.56
CA VAL A 89 -30.26 8.30 50.03
C VAL A 89 -31.57 9.09 49.91
N GLY A 90 -32.30 8.90 48.79
CA GLY A 90 -33.64 9.46 48.59
C GLY A 90 -34.56 8.57 47.74
N ARG A 91 -35.74 8.25 48.29
CA ARG A 91 -36.96 7.78 47.60
C ARG A 91 -38.03 8.90 47.76
N THR A 92 -39.20 8.98 47.12
CA THR A 92 -39.94 8.11 46.16
C THR A 92 -40.57 9.04 45.08
N THR A 93 -41.67 8.87 44.32
CA THR A 93 -42.85 7.97 44.29
C THR A 93 -43.39 7.87 42.84
N PHE A 94 -44.29 6.91 42.53
CA PHE A 94 -45.03 6.80 41.26
C PHE A 94 -46.37 7.55 41.29
N VAL A 95 -46.81 8.08 40.13
CA VAL A 95 -48.23 8.15 39.70
C VAL A 95 -48.30 8.07 38.16
N PRO A 96 -49.16 7.22 37.54
CA PRO A 96 -49.42 7.21 36.09
C PRO A 96 -50.76 7.86 35.71
N VAL A 97 -50.99 8.15 34.41
CA VAL A 97 -52.22 7.88 33.60
C VAL A 97 -52.25 8.67 32.29
N GLY A 98 -52.46 7.95 31.18
CA GLY A 98 -53.48 8.30 30.17
C GLY A 98 -53.15 9.26 29.01
N GLY A 99 -53.65 8.89 27.82
CA GLY A 99 -53.95 9.80 26.71
C GLY A 99 -52.79 10.10 25.76
N GLY A 100 -53.00 9.86 24.46
CA GLY A 100 -52.13 10.37 23.42
C GLY A 100 -52.91 10.63 22.13
N THR A 101 -52.41 11.55 21.31
CA THR A 101 -52.55 11.58 19.84
C THR A 101 -51.67 12.71 19.26
N VAL A 102 -51.37 12.61 17.97
CA VAL A 102 -50.68 13.62 17.13
C VAL A 102 -49.28 14.04 17.62
N THR A 103 -48.27 13.28 17.21
CA THR A 103 -46.90 13.82 17.05
C THR A 103 -46.81 14.55 15.72
N ASP A 104 -46.59 15.86 15.78
CA ASP A 104 -46.11 16.69 14.66
C ASP A 104 -44.84 16.05 14.04
N PRO A 105 -44.68 15.96 12.71
CA PRO A 105 -43.46 15.43 12.11
C PRO A 105 -42.28 16.38 12.40
N SER A 106 -41.50 16.01 13.41
CA SER A 106 -40.22 16.66 13.74
C SER A 106 -39.41 16.96 12.48
N PRO A 107 -38.79 18.15 12.36
CA PRO A 107 -37.91 18.43 11.23
C PRO A 107 -36.84 17.35 11.17
N ARG A 108 -36.53 16.88 9.95
CA ARG A 108 -35.33 16.07 9.75
C ARG A 108 -34.15 16.88 10.29
N LYS A 109 -33.33 16.28 11.14
CA LYS A 109 -32.03 16.89 11.45
C LYS A 109 -31.28 17.03 10.13
N GLU A 110 -30.79 18.22 9.86
CA GLU A 110 -29.72 18.42 8.91
C GLU A 110 -28.47 17.82 9.56
N THR A 111 -28.23 16.53 9.34
CA THR A 111 -27.04 15.81 9.79
C THR A 111 -25.87 16.16 8.89
N SER A 112 -25.58 17.46 8.74
CA SER A 112 -24.51 17.98 7.90
C SER A 112 -23.19 17.32 8.31
N MET A 113 -22.56 16.62 7.37
CA MET A 113 -21.34 15.84 7.59
C MET A 113 -20.17 16.74 8.01
N ASP A 114 -19.89 16.79 9.31
CA ASP A 114 -18.80 17.58 9.87
C ASP A 114 -17.44 16.99 9.49
N LEU A 115 -16.83 17.54 8.43
CA LEU A 115 -15.48 17.18 7.97
C LEU A 115 -14.37 17.51 8.98
N ASN A 116 -14.65 18.22 10.07
CA ASN A 116 -13.71 18.41 11.18
C ASN A 116 -13.71 17.22 12.16
N SER A 117 -14.75 16.38 12.14
CA SER A 117 -14.83 15.17 12.98
C SER A 117 -13.95 14.05 12.43
N ASN A 118 -13.05 13.55 13.29
CA ASN A 118 -12.32 12.30 13.05
C ASN A 118 -13.07 11.06 13.60
N LYS A 119 -14.37 11.18 13.91
CA LYS A 119 -15.26 10.05 14.22
C LYS A 119 -16.37 9.97 13.17
N ARG A 120 -16.52 8.80 12.53
CA ARG A 120 -17.70 8.51 11.69
C ARG A 120 -18.97 8.54 12.57
N PRO A 121 -20.07 9.20 12.15
CA PRO A 121 -21.33 9.15 12.87
C PRO A 121 -21.86 7.72 13.00
N ASP A 122 -22.47 7.38 14.14
CA ASP A 122 -22.97 6.02 14.41
C ASP A 122 -24.20 5.67 13.55
N ASP A 123 -24.82 6.68 12.93
CA ASP A 123 -25.95 6.63 12.00
C ASP A 123 -25.56 6.79 10.52
N MET A 124 -24.27 6.93 10.19
CA MET A 124 -23.81 7.03 8.80
C MET A 124 -23.82 5.66 8.10
N GLU A 125 -24.88 5.41 7.32
CA GLU A 125 -25.07 4.20 6.50
C GLU A 125 -23.87 3.88 5.59
N ARG A 126 -23.73 2.60 5.21
CA ARG A 126 -22.65 2.14 4.32
C ARG A 126 -22.96 2.47 2.86
N ILE A 127 -22.09 3.23 2.20
CA ILE A 127 -22.26 3.65 0.80
C ILE A 127 -22.07 2.44 -0.13
N THR A 128 -23.19 1.77 -0.42
CA THR A 128 -23.23 0.49 -1.14
C THR A 128 -24.04 0.56 -2.44
N THR A 129 -24.70 1.69 -2.73
CA THR A 129 -25.50 1.89 -3.95
C THR A 129 -25.15 3.21 -4.64
N PRO A 130 -25.47 3.36 -5.95
CA PRO A 130 -25.31 4.61 -6.69
C PRO A 130 -25.98 5.82 -6.03
N GLU A 131 -27.16 5.63 -5.44
CA GLU A 131 -27.98 6.69 -4.85
C GLU A 131 -27.40 7.22 -3.54
N LEU A 132 -26.86 6.32 -2.70
CA LEU A 132 -26.13 6.68 -1.48
C LEU A 132 -24.84 7.44 -1.82
N ALA A 133 -24.13 7.02 -2.87
CA ALA A 133 -22.92 7.69 -3.31
C ALA A 133 -23.22 9.06 -3.94
N ASP A 134 -24.27 9.20 -4.75
CA ASP A 134 -24.70 10.48 -5.31
C ASP A 134 -25.11 11.49 -4.22
N ALA A 135 -25.79 11.02 -3.17
CA ALA A 135 -26.15 11.83 -2.01
C ALA A 135 -24.91 12.32 -1.24
N PHE A 136 -23.99 11.40 -0.91
CA PHE A 136 -22.70 11.74 -0.27
C PHE A 136 -21.87 12.72 -1.12
N ILE A 137 -21.80 12.51 -2.45
CA ILE A 137 -21.06 13.40 -3.35
C ILE A 137 -21.66 14.80 -3.34
N ALA A 138 -23.00 14.94 -3.29
CA ALA A 138 -23.64 16.25 -3.21
C ALA A 138 -23.31 16.98 -1.90
N GLU A 139 -23.36 16.27 -0.77
CA GLU A 139 -23.00 16.82 0.55
C GLU A 139 -21.52 17.20 0.64
N ALA A 140 -20.61 16.31 0.24
CA ALA A 140 -19.18 16.55 0.26
C ALA A 140 -18.76 17.70 -0.69
N VAL A 141 -19.44 17.88 -1.83
CA VAL A 141 -19.23 19.02 -2.73
C VAL A 141 -19.55 20.36 -2.05
N GLU A 142 -20.69 20.45 -1.35
CA GLU A 142 -21.08 21.69 -0.66
C GLU A 142 -20.20 21.94 0.58
N ALA A 143 -19.80 20.89 1.31
CA ALA A 143 -18.87 21.01 2.44
C ALA A 143 -17.48 21.50 1.98
N VAL A 144 -16.94 20.96 0.89
CA VAL A 144 -15.67 21.45 0.28
C VAL A 144 -15.80 22.89 -0.19
N ARG A 145 -16.93 23.27 -0.82
CA ARG A 145 -17.17 24.68 -1.23
C ARG A 145 -17.20 25.63 -0.04
N ALA A 146 -17.86 25.23 1.06
CA ALA A 146 -17.94 26.02 2.27
C ALA A 146 -16.58 26.16 3.00
N GLN A 147 -15.73 25.13 2.93
CA GLN A 147 -14.37 25.17 3.50
C GLN A 147 -13.41 26.01 2.64
N VAL A 148 -13.34 25.72 1.33
CA VAL A 148 -12.32 26.29 0.42
C VAL A 148 -12.65 27.73 0.00
N GLY A 149 -13.93 28.06 -0.20
CA GLY A 149 -14.35 29.36 -0.73
C GLY A 149 -13.67 29.69 -2.06
N ASP A 150 -13.09 30.89 -2.17
CA ASP A 150 -12.28 31.34 -3.32
C ASP A 150 -10.82 30.83 -3.29
N GLY A 151 -10.44 30.03 -2.29
CA GLY A 151 -9.09 29.51 -2.10
C GLY A 151 -8.65 28.49 -3.17
N ARG A 152 -7.39 28.04 -3.09
CA ARG A 152 -6.83 27.02 -3.99
C ARG A 152 -6.32 25.82 -3.20
N VAL A 153 -6.59 24.63 -3.74
CA VAL A 153 -6.21 23.34 -3.15
C VAL A 153 -5.11 22.71 -3.98
N LEU A 154 -4.03 22.25 -3.33
CA LEU A 154 -3.00 21.41 -3.93
C LEU A 154 -3.27 19.94 -3.60
N LEU A 155 -3.05 19.02 -4.52
CA LEU A 155 -3.22 17.57 -4.31
C LEU A 155 -2.08 16.77 -4.94
N ALA A 156 -1.49 15.88 -4.15
CA ALA A 156 -0.60 14.83 -4.66
C ALA A 156 -1.44 13.73 -5.33
N LEU A 157 -1.38 13.64 -6.66
CA LEU A 157 -2.14 12.65 -7.43
C LEU A 157 -1.27 11.42 -7.65
N SER A 158 -1.51 10.35 -6.89
CA SER A 158 -0.67 9.14 -6.94
C SER A 158 -1.00 8.18 -8.08
N GLY A 159 -2.24 8.20 -8.59
CA GLY A 159 -2.78 7.14 -9.44
C GLY A 159 -3.27 5.91 -8.68
N GLY A 160 -3.22 5.94 -7.34
CA GLY A 160 -4.03 5.09 -6.46
C GLY A 160 -5.47 5.57 -6.40
N VAL A 161 -6.40 4.71 -5.98
CA VAL A 161 -7.84 4.99 -6.07
C VAL A 161 -8.26 6.18 -5.19
N ASP A 162 -7.70 6.34 -4.00
CA ASP A 162 -8.18 7.33 -3.01
C ASP A 162 -7.85 8.76 -3.44
N SER A 163 -6.58 9.02 -3.80
CA SER A 163 -6.15 10.31 -4.36
C SER A 163 -6.85 10.63 -5.68
N SER A 164 -7.18 9.61 -6.49
CA SER A 164 -7.96 9.76 -7.73
C SER A 164 -9.42 10.12 -7.45
N VAL A 165 -10.06 9.51 -6.45
CA VAL A 165 -11.44 9.83 -6.02
C VAL A 165 -11.51 11.23 -5.42
N VAL A 166 -10.54 11.62 -4.59
CA VAL A 166 -10.44 12.99 -4.07
C VAL A 166 -10.20 13.99 -5.19
N ALA A 167 -9.33 13.70 -6.16
CA ALA A 167 -9.14 14.56 -7.32
C ALA A 167 -10.45 14.79 -8.09
N ALA A 168 -11.18 13.72 -8.44
CA ALA A 168 -12.44 13.83 -9.17
C ALA A 168 -13.54 14.56 -8.37
N LEU A 169 -13.58 14.36 -7.05
CA LEU A 169 -14.53 15.03 -6.15
C LEU A 169 -14.22 16.53 -6.00
N LEU A 170 -12.94 16.89 -5.86
CA LEU A 170 -12.51 18.29 -5.78
C LEU A 170 -12.69 19.01 -7.12
N ILE A 171 -12.43 18.37 -8.26
CA ILE A 171 -12.75 18.92 -9.59
C ILE A 171 -14.26 19.20 -9.71
N LYS A 172 -15.12 18.28 -9.23
CA LYS A 172 -16.58 18.48 -9.21
C LYS A 172 -17.03 19.60 -8.25
N ALA A 173 -16.31 19.82 -7.16
CA ALA A 173 -16.61 20.86 -6.19
C ALA A 173 -16.15 22.26 -6.63
N ILE A 174 -14.85 22.41 -6.93
CA ILE A 174 -14.14 23.69 -7.07
C ILE A 174 -13.37 23.82 -8.40
N GLY A 175 -13.43 22.82 -9.28
CA GLY A 175 -12.86 22.87 -10.63
C GLY A 175 -11.38 23.29 -10.66
N ARG A 176 -11.08 24.38 -11.39
CA ARG A 176 -9.72 24.88 -11.63
C ARG A 176 -9.05 25.56 -10.42
N GLN A 177 -9.74 25.64 -9.27
CA GLN A 177 -9.12 25.98 -7.99
C GLN A 177 -8.23 24.85 -7.46
N LEU A 178 -8.49 23.61 -7.87
CA LEU A 178 -7.59 22.48 -7.63
C LEU A 178 -6.31 22.61 -8.50
N VAL A 179 -5.18 22.20 -7.95
CA VAL A 179 -3.95 21.90 -8.69
C VAL A 179 -3.52 20.48 -8.32
N CYS A 180 -3.46 19.59 -9.31
CA CYS A 180 -2.93 18.25 -9.11
C CYS A 180 -1.45 18.22 -9.50
N VAL A 181 -0.63 17.55 -8.70
CA VAL A 181 0.76 17.22 -9.03
C VAL A 181 0.89 15.70 -9.11
N HIS A 182 1.21 15.18 -10.30
CA HIS A 182 1.59 13.78 -10.49
C HIS A 182 3.10 13.70 -10.75
N VAL A 183 3.82 12.93 -9.91
CA VAL A 183 5.26 12.72 -10.02
C VAL A 183 5.53 11.30 -10.51
N ASN A 184 6.01 11.15 -11.75
CA ASN A 184 6.59 9.91 -12.22
C ASN A 184 8.01 9.77 -11.66
N HIS A 185 8.14 9.01 -10.59
CA HIS A 185 9.41 8.69 -9.92
C HIS A 185 10.13 7.47 -10.54
N GLY A 186 9.77 7.05 -11.75
CA GLY A 186 10.44 5.99 -12.51
C GLY A 186 10.20 4.55 -12.03
N LEU A 187 9.51 4.36 -10.90
CA LEU A 187 9.19 3.04 -10.32
C LEU A 187 7.70 2.66 -10.45
N MET A 188 6.96 3.32 -11.34
CA MET A 188 5.55 3.02 -11.67
C MET A 188 5.42 1.81 -12.61
N ARG A 189 4.23 1.21 -12.68
CA ARG A 189 3.93 0.13 -13.65
C ARG A 189 3.89 0.68 -15.09
N LYS A 190 3.97 -0.22 -16.07
CA LYS A 190 3.91 0.11 -17.51
C LYS A 190 2.63 0.88 -17.84
N GLY A 191 2.77 2.07 -18.45
CA GLY A 191 1.66 2.92 -18.88
C GLY A 191 0.88 3.62 -17.76
N GLU A 192 1.33 3.52 -16.49
CA GLU A 192 0.53 3.95 -15.36
C GLU A 192 0.48 5.47 -15.19
N SER A 193 1.60 6.16 -15.36
CA SER A 193 1.65 7.63 -15.31
C SER A 193 0.98 8.26 -16.53
N GLU A 194 1.12 7.63 -17.70
CA GLU A 194 0.46 8.03 -18.94
C GLU A 194 -1.07 7.97 -18.78
N GLN A 195 -1.60 6.87 -18.23
CA GLN A 195 -3.02 6.71 -17.97
C GLN A 195 -3.55 7.70 -16.91
N VAL A 196 -2.77 8.00 -15.87
CA VAL A 196 -3.15 9.05 -14.88
C VAL A 196 -3.24 10.42 -15.55
N VAL A 197 -2.30 10.74 -16.44
CA VAL A 197 -2.30 11.99 -17.20
C VAL A 197 -3.50 12.05 -18.16
N GLU A 198 -3.74 11.02 -18.96
CA GLU A 198 -4.86 10.93 -19.90
C GLU A 198 -6.21 11.10 -19.18
N VAL A 199 -6.45 10.32 -18.12
CA VAL A 199 -7.72 10.37 -17.36
C VAL A 199 -7.94 11.76 -16.78
N PHE A 200 -6.98 12.33 -16.05
CA PHE A 200 -7.23 13.58 -15.34
C PHE A 200 -7.11 14.82 -16.22
N ARG A 201 -6.12 14.93 -17.09
CA ARG A 201 -5.97 16.11 -17.96
C ARG A 201 -7.01 16.12 -19.06
N ASP A 202 -7.15 15.01 -19.79
CA ASP A 202 -7.93 14.99 -21.03
C ASP A 202 -9.37 14.53 -20.78
N GLY A 203 -9.62 13.70 -19.75
CA GLY A 203 -10.96 13.27 -19.33
C GLY A 203 -11.67 14.20 -18.34
N PHE A 204 -10.95 14.90 -17.45
CA PHE A 204 -11.52 15.74 -16.38
C PHE A 204 -11.17 17.24 -16.45
N ASP A 205 -10.40 17.71 -17.45
CA ASP A 205 -9.83 19.08 -17.52
C ASP A 205 -9.09 19.48 -16.22
N ALA A 206 -8.43 18.51 -15.57
CA ALA A 206 -7.67 18.76 -14.37
C ALA A 206 -6.48 19.68 -14.67
N ASN A 207 -6.28 20.67 -13.79
CA ASN A 207 -5.09 21.49 -13.77
C ASN A 207 -3.91 20.66 -13.22
N LEU A 208 -3.38 19.77 -14.08
CA LEU A 208 -2.44 18.72 -13.75
C LEU A 208 -1.00 19.08 -14.15
N VAL A 209 -0.18 19.41 -13.15
CA VAL A 209 1.29 19.41 -13.25
C VAL A 209 1.74 17.96 -13.31
N HIS A 210 2.48 17.60 -14.36
CA HIS A 210 3.14 16.29 -14.49
C HIS A 210 4.65 16.49 -14.44
N VAL A 211 5.31 15.82 -13.50
CA VAL A 211 6.77 15.83 -13.34
C VAL A 211 7.30 14.45 -13.68
N ASP A 212 8.13 14.35 -14.72
CA ASP A 212 9.01 13.19 -14.88
C ASP A 212 10.28 13.43 -14.06
N ALA A 213 10.47 12.61 -13.04
CA ALA A 213 11.62 12.59 -12.15
C ALA A 213 12.36 11.23 -12.21
N ALA A 214 12.05 10.36 -13.17
CA ALA A 214 12.56 8.98 -13.21
C ALA A 214 14.10 8.91 -13.11
N ASP A 215 14.80 9.75 -13.86
CA ASP A 215 16.28 9.80 -13.82
C ASP A 215 16.83 10.28 -12.47
N ARG A 216 16.13 11.19 -11.79
CA ARG A 216 16.50 11.74 -10.47
C ARG A 216 16.41 10.68 -9.37
N PHE A 217 15.28 9.97 -9.32
CA PHE A 217 15.09 8.86 -8.37
C PHE A 217 16.04 7.69 -8.65
N LEU A 218 16.19 7.28 -9.91
CA LEU A 218 17.05 6.15 -10.27
C LEU A 218 18.54 6.44 -10.06
N GLY A 219 18.97 7.70 -10.13
CA GLY A 219 20.32 8.11 -9.73
C GLY A 219 20.55 8.02 -8.21
N LEU A 220 19.57 8.44 -7.40
CA LEU A 220 19.66 8.36 -5.93
C LEU A 220 19.60 6.92 -5.38
N LEU A 221 19.07 5.98 -6.17
CA LEU A 221 18.97 4.56 -5.84
C LEU A 221 20.15 3.73 -6.37
N GLU A 222 21.13 4.34 -7.05
CA GLU A 222 22.28 3.62 -7.61
C GLU A 222 23.09 2.92 -6.50
N GLY A 223 23.20 1.59 -6.59
CA GLY A 223 23.90 0.76 -5.60
C GLY A 223 23.15 0.55 -4.27
N VAL A 224 21.97 1.15 -4.07
CA VAL A 224 21.21 1.03 -2.81
C VAL A 224 20.47 -0.30 -2.75
N ALA A 225 21.04 -1.29 -2.06
CA ALA A 225 20.48 -2.63 -1.95
C ALA A 225 19.58 -2.87 -0.71
N GLU A 226 19.58 -1.98 0.26
CA GLU A 226 18.91 -2.17 1.55
C GLU A 226 17.45 -1.65 1.48
N PRO A 227 16.42 -2.48 1.74
CA PRO A 227 15.01 -2.10 1.60
C PRO A 227 14.60 -0.83 2.34
N GLU A 228 15.01 -0.70 3.61
CA GLU A 228 14.64 0.42 4.47
C GLU A 228 15.32 1.73 4.03
N ALA A 229 16.52 1.66 3.46
CA ALA A 229 17.19 2.77 2.78
C ALA A 229 16.47 3.16 1.47
N LYS A 230 16.09 2.18 0.63
CA LYS A 230 15.31 2.45 -0.60
C LYS A 230 13.99 3.14 -0.28
N ARG A 231 13.22 2.61 0.68
CA ARG A 231 11.95 3.20 1.16
C ARG A 231 12.12 4.66 1.59
N LYS A 232 13.16 4.98 2.36
CA LYS A 232 13.45 6.35 2.83
C LYS A 232 13.91 7.30 1.72
N ILE A 233 14.78 6.85 0.82
CA ILE A 233 15.23 7.67 -0.31
C ILE A 233 14.05 8.03 -1.21
N ILE A 234 13.19 7.07 -1.52
CA ILE A 234 12.01 7.28 -2.36
C ILE A 234 10.99 8.22 -1.68
N GLY A 235 10.69 8.00 -0.39
CA GLY A 235 9.79 8.87 0.37
C GLY A 235 10.30 10.32 0.45
N ASN A 236 11.54 10.51 0.88
CA ASN A 236 12.16 11.83 1.02
C ASN A 236 12.24 12.58 -0.32
N GLU A 237 12.57 11.90 -1.42
CA GLU A 237 12.73 12.58 -2.70
C GLU A 237 11.38 12.91 -3.36
N PHE A 238 10.33 12.12 -3.12
CA PHE A 238 8.96 12.50 -3.52
C PHE A 238 8.51 13.77 -2.80
N ILE A 239 8.79 13.87 -1.50
CA ILE A 239 8.52 15.08 -0.71
C ILE A 239 9.29 16.27 -1.29
N ASN A 240 10.58 16.12 -1.59
CA ASN A 240 11.39 17.18 -2.20
C ASN A 240 10.81 17.66 -3.54
N VAL A 241 10.52 16.74 -4.47
CA VAL A 241 9.95 17.08 -5.79
C VAL A 241 8.56 17.70 -5.68
N PHE A 242 7.69 17.17 -4.82
CA PHE A 242 6.36 17.74 -4.60
C PHE A 242 6.42 19.14 -3.98
N ALA A 243 7.32 19.37 -3.02
CA ALA A 243 7.55 20.69 -2.43
C ALA A 243 8.17 21.69 -3.43
N GLU A 244 9.07 21.23 -4.30
CA GLU A 244 9.61 22.03 -5.40
C GLU A 244 8.52 22.49 -6.37
N GLU A 245 7.53 21.65 -6.71
CA GLU A 245 6.36 22.09 -7.50
C GLU A 245 5.43 22.99 -6.70
N ALA A 246 5.14 22.66 -5.43
CA ALA A 246 4.28 23.47 -4.56
C ALA A 246 4.79 24.91 -4.42
N ALA A 247 6.11 25.09 -4.28
CA ALA A 247 6.76 26.39 -4.17
C ALA A 247 6.68 27.26 -5.46
N LYS A 248 6.27 26.69 -6.60
CA LYS A 248 6.02 27.43 -7.86
C LYS A 248 4.57 27.93 -7.97
N LEU A 249 3.69 27.58 -7.02
CA LEU A 249 2.26 27.84 -7.08
C LEU A 249 1.82 28.93 -6.09
N GLU A 250 1.40 30.07 -6.61
CA GLU A 250 0.87 31.17 -5.79
C GLU A 250 -0.58 30.91 -5.34
N GLY A 251 -0.89 31.31 -4.10
CA GLY A 251 -2.26 31.32 -3.57
C GLY A 251 -2.83 29.96 -3.17
N ILE A 252 -1.99 28.92 -3.03
CA ILE A 252 -2.41 27.67 -2.37
C ILE A 252 -2.56 27.94 -0.86
N GLY A 253 -3.74 27.66 -0.31
CA GLY A 253 -4.00 27.70 1.13
C GLY A 253 -4.37 26.33 1.72
N PHE A 254 -4.68 25.37 0.84
CA PHE A 254 -5.26 24.08 1.21
C PHE A 254 -4.48 22.91 0.60
N LEU A 255 -4.38 21.81 1.35
CA LEU A 255 -3.83 20.54 0.90
C LEU A 255 -4.92 19.46 0.91
N GLY A 256 -5.25 18.92 -0.26
CA GLY A 256 -6.14 17.78 -0.41
C GLY A 256 -5.42 16.48 -0.05
N GLN A 257 -6.10 15.59 0.69
CA GLN A 257 -5.56 14.26 1.03
C GLN A 257 -6.60 13.14 0.80
N GLY A 258 -6.11 11.97 0.40
CA GLY A 258 -6.88 10.73 0.22
C GLY A 258 -7.15 9.92 1.49
N THR A 259 -6.93 10.50 2.68
CA THR A 259 -7.17 9.85 3.99
C THR A 259 -8.53 9.16 4.02
N ILE A 260 -8.59 7.93 4.52
CA ILE A 260 -9.81 7.14 4.74
C ILE A 260 -9.97 6.71 6.21
N TYR A 261 -11.14 6.22 6.57
CA TYR A 261 -11.48 5.94 7.97
C TYR A 261 -10.60 4.85 8.64
N PRO A 262 -10.13 3.79 7.95
CA PRO A 262 -9.11 2.89 8.48
C PRO A 262 -7.86 3.60 9.02
N ASP A 263 -7.33 4.59 8.30
CA ASP A 263 -6.09 5.29 8.67
C ASP A 263 -6.26 6.08 9.98
N ILE A 264 -7.45 6.64 10.19
CA ILE A 264 -7.82 7.31 11.45
C ILE A 264 -7.89 6.30 12.59
N LEU A 265 -8.45 5.11 12.35
CA LEU A 265 -8.54 4.05 13.35
C LEU A 265 -7.17 3.47 13.74
N GLU A 266 -6.19 3.43 12.82
CA GLU A 266 -4.79 3.14 13.11
C GLU A 266 -4.10 4.26 13.91
N SER A 267 -4.28 5.50 13.48
CA SER A 267 -3.72 6.69 14.13
C SER A 267 -4.20 6.80 15.59
N ALA A 268 -5.50 6.63 15.82
CA ALA A 268 -6.11 6.63 17.15
C ALA A 268 -5.65 5.46 18.05
N ARG A 269 -5.10 4.38 17.48
CA ARG A 269 -4.46 3.27 18.22
C ARG A 269 -3.00 3.56 18.60
N GLY A 270 -2.47 4.72 18.22
CA GLY A 270 -1.09 5.13 18.52
C GLY A 270 -0.06 4.50 17.59
N VAL A 271 -0.45 4.17 16.34
CA VAL A 271 0.47 3.69 15.30
C VAL A 271 1.11 4.88 14.57
N LYS A 272 0.28 5.86 14.17
CA LYS A 272 0.68 7.08 13.43
C LYS A 272 0.47 8.33 14.31
N ALA A 273 1.25 9.38 14.08
CA ALA A 273 1.24 10.60 14.90
C ALA A 273 0.37 11.71 14.28
N HIS A 274 -0.58 12.27 15.04
CA HIS A 274 -1.36 13.43 14.61
C HIS A 274 -0.56 14.73 14.78
N HIS A 275 -0.04 15.26 13.67
CA HIS A 275 0.18 16.70 13.47
C HIS A 275 0.05 17.05 11.97
N ASN A 276 -0.15 18.34 11.68
CA ASN A 276 -0.43 18.87 10.35
C ASN A 276 0.71 18.56 9.36
N VAL A 277 0.34 18.27 8.12
CA VAL A 277 1.19 18.37 6.91
C VAL A 277 2.63 17.86 7.16
N GLY A 278 2.75 16.56 7.46
CA GLY A 278 4.07 15.95 7.60
C GLY A 278 4.91 16.09 6.32
N GLY A 279 6.23 16.09 6.47
CA GLY A 279 7.18 16.00 5.36
C GLY A 279 7.45 17.32 4.64
N LEU A 280 6.46 18.19 4.42
CA LEU A 280 6.70 19.44 3.68
C LEU A 280 7.69 20.38 4.42
N PRO A 281 8.47 21.20 3.69
CA PRO A 281 9.47 22.08 4.30
C PRO A 281 8.90 23.06 5.33
N GLU A 282 9.74 23.41 6.33
CA GLU A 282 9.40 24.39 7.37
C GLU A 282 8.91 25.71 6.76
N GLY A 283 7.68 26.12 7.11
CA GLY A 283 7.05 27.35 6.64
C GLY A 283 5.94 27.18 5.58
N MET A 284 5.58 25.95 5.20
CA MET A 284 4.47 25.67 4.28
C MET A 284 3.19 25.27 5.04
N ASP A 285 2.53 26.26 5.65
CA ASP A 285 1.26 26.08 6.37
C ASP A 285 0.06 25.91 5.41
N PHE A 286 -0.61 24.75 5.45
CA PHE A 286 -1.86 24.49 4.72
C PHE A 286 -2.97 23.99 5.64
N GLU A 287 -4.22 24.33 5.33
CA GLU A 287 -5.41 23.67 5.89
C GLU A 287 -5.73 22.38 5.12
N LEU A 288 -6.17 21.33 5.82
CA LEU A 288 -6.40 20.01 5.21
C LEU A 288 -7.81 19.86 4.65
N VAL A 289 -7.92 19.31 3.44
CA VAL A 289 -9.20 19.00 2.77
C VAL A 289 -9.27 17.49 2.53
N GLU A 290 -9.97 16.79 3.43
CA GLU A 290 -10.00 15.32 3.52
C GLU A 290 -11.41 14.75 3.24
N PRO A 291 -12.02 14.97 2.05
CA PRO A 291 -13.46 14.82 1.87
C PRO A 291 -13.96 13.37 1.93
N VAL A 292 -13.08 12.37 1.90
CA VAL A 292 -13.41 10.93 1.98
C VAL A 292 -13.04 10.27 3.31
N LYS A 293 -12.56 11.01 4.31
CA LYS A 293 -11.95 10.44 5.53
C LYS A 293 -12.84 9.63 6.46
N LEU A 294 -14.15 9.68 6.25
CA LEU A 294 -15.12 8.87 7.00
C LEU A 294 -15.53 7.61 6.23
N LEU A 295 -15.01 7.38 5.02
CA LEU A 295 -15.31 6.23 4.18
C LEU A 295 -14.35 5.04 4.40
N TYR A 296 -14.84 3.86 4.05
CA TYR A 296 -14.05 2.64 3.84
C TYR A 296 -13.68 2.46 2.35
N LYS A 297 -12.74 1.55 2.06
CA LYS A 297 -12.14 1.37 0.72
C LYS A 297 -13.15 0.99 -0.38
N ASP A 298 -14.13 0.18 -0.03
CA ASP A 298 -15.25 -0.24 -0.87
C ASP A 298 -16.20 0.94 -1.20
N GLU A 299 -16.50 1.77 -0.20
CA GLU A 299 -17.31 2.99 -0.38
C GLU A 299 -16.61 4.01 -1.29
N VAL A 300 -15.31 4.21 -1.12
CA VAL A 300 -14.47 5.04 -2.01
C VAL A 300 -14.56 4.53 -3.45
N ARG A 301 -14.57 3.21 -3.67
CA ARG A 301 -14.76 2.62 -5.01
C ARG A 301 -16.14 2.86 -5.60
N VAL A 302 -17.22 2.79 -4.81
CA VAL A 302 -18.57 3.13 -5.28
C VAL A 302 -18.64 4.62 -5.65
N VAL A 303 -18.11 5.50 -4.80
CA VAL A 303 -18.03 6.96 -5.04
C VAL A 303 -17.22 7.27 -6.30
N GLY A 304 -16.07 6.60 -6.53
CA GLY A 304 -15.25 6.78 -7.72
C GLY A 304 -15.98 6.49 -9.04
N ARG A 305 -16.75 5.40 -9.10
CA ARG A 305 -17.62 5.10 -10.26
C ARG A 305 -18.67 6.18 -10.48
N ARG A 306 -19.26 6.74 -9.42
CA ARG A 306 -20.26 7.83 -9.51
C ARG A 306 -19.66 9.18 -9.89
N LEU A 307 -18.37 9.40 -9.63
CA LEU A 307 -17.61 10.54 -10.14
C LEU A 307 -17.15 10.36 -11.60
N GLY A 308 -17.34 9.18 -12.19
CA GLY A 308 -16.99 8.90 -13.59
C GLY A 308 -15.56 8.41 -13.82
N LEU A 309 -14.85 7.98 -12.77
CA LEU A 309 -13.53 7.38 -12.94
C LEU A 309 -13.62 6.03 -13.69
N PRO A 310 -12.65 5.70 -14.57
CA PRO A 310 -12.63 4.41 -15.26
C PRO A 310 -12.52 3.23 -14.29
N GLU A 311 -13.23 2.13 -14.57
CA GLU A 311 -13.25 0.92 -13.73
C GLU A 311 -11.83 0.38 -13.44
N ALA A 312 -10.92 0.41 -14.42
CA ALA A 312 -9.52 0.00 -14.30
C ALA A 312 -8.64 0.91 -13.40
N MET A 313 -9.15 2.07 -13.00
CA MET A 313 -8.54 2.95 -11.98
C MET A 313 -9.20 2.74 -10.61
N VAL A 314 -10.48 2.37 -10.57
CA VAL A 314 -11.27 2.15 -9.34
C VAL A 314 -10.97 0.78 -8.71
N GLU A 315 -11.06 -0.29 -9.48
CA GLU A 315 -10.76 -1.67 -9.03
C GLU A 315 -9.27 -2.01 -9.17
N ARG A 316 -8.43 -1.00 -9.43
CA ARG A 316 -6.98 -1.08 -9.36
C ARG A 316 -6.55 -1.68 -8.02
N GLN A 317 -5.71 -2.71 -8.09
CA GLN A 317 -5.08 -3.33 -6.93
C GLN A 317 -4.23 -2.32 -6.14
N PRO A 318 -4.03 -2.53 -4.82
CA PRO A 318 -3.02 -1.82 -4.05
C PRO A 318 -1.64 -1.87 -4.72
N PHE A 319 -0.94 -0.76 -4.71
CA PHE A 319 0.44 -0.64 -5.20
C PHE A 319 1.24 0.09 -4.11
N PRO A 320 2.38 -0.45 -3.65
CA PRO A 320 3.16 0.16 -2.58
C PRO A 320 3.64 1.55 -3.02
N GLY A 321 3.70 2.54 -2.12
CA GLY A 321 4.28 3.86 -2.42
C GLY A 321 5.66 3.78 -3.09
N PRO A 322 6.64 3.02 -2.54
CA PRO A 322 7.93 2.74 -3.21
C PRO A 322 7.85 2.05 -4.60
N GLY A 323 6.67 1.64 -5.04
CA GLY A 323 6.37 1.04 -6.33
C GLY A 323 7.17 -0.22 -6.63
N LEU A 324 7.65 -0.31 -7.86
CA LEU A 324 8.57 -1.38 -8.29
C LEU A 324 9.90 -1.38 -7.52
N GLY A 325 10.20 -0.35 -6.71
CA GLY A 325 11.42 -0.28 -5.89
C GLY A 325 11.55 -1.39 -4.84
N VAL A 326 10.42 -1.89 -4.33
CA VAL A 326 10.36 -3.04 -3.38
C VAL A 326 10.10 -4.39 -4.07
N ARG A 327 9.98 -4.40 -5.41
CA ARG A 327 9.78 -5.60 -6.24
C ARG A 327 11.00 -5.90 -7.13
N CYS A 328 11.86 -4.92 -7.37
CA CYS A 328 13.18 -5.08 -7.96
C CYS A 328 14.20 -5.26 -6.83
N LEU A 329 14.31 -6.47 -6.27
CA LEU A 329 14.99 -6.70 -4.99
C LEU A 329 16.47 -6.28 -5.06
N GLY A 330 17.02 -5.78 -3.94
CA GLY A 330 18.42 -5.33 -3.90
C GLY A 330 18.67 -4.06 -4.71
N ALA A 331 19.90 -3.87 -5.19
CA ALA A 331 20.32 -2.62 -5.85
C ALA A 331 19.70 -2.52 -7.25
N ILE A 332 18.89 -1.49 -7.50
CA ILE A 332 18.06 -1.36 -8.70
C ILE A 332 18.94 -0.99 -9.91
N THR A 333 18.76 -1.70 -11.02
CA THR A 333 19.35 -1.35 -12.33
C THR A 333 18.23 -1.17 -13.36
N ARG A 334 18.44 -0.26 -14.33
CA ARG A 334 17.40 0.11 -15.32
C ARG A 334 16.93 -1.06 -16.16
N ASP A 335 17.85 -1.94 -16.53
CA ASP A 335 17.58 -3.17 -17.30
C ASP A 335 16.78 -4.20 -16.49
N ARG A 336 17.08 -4.39 -15.20
CA ARG A 336 16.32 -5.29 -14.30
C ARG A 336 14.94 -4.72 -13.93
N LEU A 337 14.85 -3.39 -13.77
CA LEU A 337 13.60 -2.68 -13.54
C LEU A 337 12.65 -2.73 -14.75
N GLU A 338 13.18 -2.63 -15.97
CA GLU A 338 12.37 -2.75 -17.17
C GLU A 338 11.92 -4.20 -17.42
N ALA A 339 12.80 -5.18 -17.19
CA ALA A 339 12.41 -6.60 -17.21
C ALA A 339 11.31 -6.93 -16.18
N LEU A 340 11.33 -6.28 -15.01
CA LEU A 340 10.25 -6.36 -14.02
C LEU A 340 8.96 -5.69 -14.53
N ARG A 341 9.05 -4.48 -15.10
CA ARG A 341 7.91 -3.70 -15.61
C ARG A 341 7.17 -4.44 -16.73
N GLU A 342 7.90 -5.03 -17.66
CA GLU A 342 7.34 -5.82 -18.77
C GLU A 342 6.73 -7.13 -18.28
N ALA A 343 7.39 -7.85 -17.37
CA ALA A 343 6.84 -9.08 -16.79
C ALA A 343 5.56 -8.83 -15.95
N ASP A 344 5.53 -7.74 -15.16
CA ASP A 344 4.34 -7.33 -14.39
C ASP A 344 3.16 -7.01 -15.31
N ALA A 345 3.40 -6.32 -16.43
CA ALA A 345 2.37 -6.06 -17.44
C ALA A 345 1.78 -7.35 -18.00
N ILE A 346 2.62 -8.32 -18.41
CA ILE A 346 2.17 -9.62 -18.92
C ILE A 346 1.36 -10.40 -17.87
N VAL A 347 1.81 -10.44 -16.60
CA VAL A 347 1.07 -11.10 -15.52
C VAL A 347 -0.31 -10.47 -15.33
N ARG A 348 -0.39 -9.14 -15.40
CA ARG A 348 -1.67 -8.44 -15.24
C ARG A 348 -2.60 -8.66 -16.41
N GLU A 349 -2.14 -8.45 -17.64
CA GLU A 349 -2.90 -8.73 -18.88
C GLU A 349 -3.55 -10.12 -18.88
N GLU A 350 -2.79 -11.15 -18.49
CA GLU A 350 -3.24 -12.54 -18.52
C GLU A 350 -4.23 -12.89 -17.38
N ILE A 351 -4.06 -12.32 -16.19
CA ILE A 351 -4.98 -12.53 -15.05
C ILE A 351 -6.29 -11.75 -15.27
N GLU A 352 -6.19 -10.51 -15.78
CA GLU A 352 -7.34 -9.69 -16.17
C GLU A 352 -8.12 -10.34 -17.33
N ALA A 353 -7.43 -10.85 -18.36
CA ALA A 353 -8.07 -11.57 -19.47
C ALA A 353 -8.68 -12.93 -19.08
N ALA A 354 -8.16 -13.57 -18.03
CA ALA A 354 -8.76 -14.77 -17.43
C ALA A 354 -9.98 -14.47 -16.55
N GLY A 355 -10.27 -13.19 -16.26
CA GLY A 355 -11.41 -12.77 -15.43
C GLY A 355 -11.29 -13.20 -13.96
N LEU A 356 -10.06 -13.34 -13.45
CA LEU A 356 -9.81 -13.83 -12.09
C LEU A 356 -9.84 -12.68 -11.08
N ASP A 357 -10.75 -12.77 -10.11
CA ASP A 357 -10.76 -11.91 -8.94
C ASP A 357 -9.66 -12.35 -7.95
N ILE A 358 -8.54 -11.62 -7.98
CA ILE A 358 -7.39 -11.81 -7.10
C ILE A 358 -7.02 -10.47 -6.49
N TRP A 359 -6.93 -10.42 -5.16
CA TRP A 359 -6.79 -9.17 -4.40
C TRP A 359 -5.50 -8.39 -4.74
N GLN A 360 -4.38 -9.10 -4.94
CA GLN A 360 -3.17 -8.51 -5.51
C GLN A 360 -2.33 -9.55 -6.27
N TYR A 361 -1.80 -9.17 -7.43
CA TYR A 361 -0.95 -9.97 -8.30
C TYR A 361 0.11 -9.12 -9.00
N PHE A 362 1.37 -9.55 -8.97
CA PHE A 362 2.53 -8.79 -9.47
C PHE A 362 3.76 -9.66 -9.74
N CYS A 363 4.75 -9.06 -10.41
CA CYS A 363 6.08 -9.65 -10.55
C CYS A 363 7.08 -9.13 -9.49
N VAL A 364 8.07 -9.96 -9.21
CA VAL A 364 9.30 -9.66 -8.46
C VAL A 364 10.48 -10.13 -9.28
N VAL A 365 11.54 -9.32 -9.38
CA VAL A 365 12.81 -9.69 -10.04
C VAL A 365 13.97 -9.54 -9.05
N PRO A 366 14.51 -10.66 -8.53
CA PRO A 366 15.56 -10.65 -7.52
C PRO A 366 16.94 -10.30 -8.11
N ASP A 367 17.85 -9.83 -7.27
CA ASP A 367 19.25 -9.56 -7.64
C ASP A 367 20.09 -10.85 -7.77
N MET A 368 19.69 -11.72 -8.68
CA MET A 368 20.43 -12.94 -9.05
C MET A 368 20.24 -13.27 -10.53
N ARG A 369 21.26 -13.90 -11.13
CA ARG A 369 21.17 -14.48 -12.47
C ARG A 369 20.96 -15.99 -12.38
N ALA A 370 20.05 -16.52 -13.20
CA ALA A 370 19.86 -17.95 -13.43
C ALA A 370 20.54 -18.38 -14.74
N THR A 371 20.94 -19.64 -14.85
CA THR A 371 21.30 -20.23 -16.15
C THR A 371 20.05 -20.50 -16.96
N GLY A 372 20.04 -20.01 -18.20
CA GLY A 372 19.09 -20.35 -19.26
C GLY A 372 19.80 -20.74 -20.55
N VAL A 373 19.03 -20.92 -21.62
CA VAL A 373 19.53 -21.15 -22.99
C VAL A 373 18.77 -20.23 -23.94
N ARG A 374 19.50 -19.49 -24.78
CA ARG A 374 18.96 -18.61 -25.84
C ARG A 374 19.79 -18.81 -27.10
N ASP A 375 19.16 -19.00 -28.25
CA ASP A 375 19.82 -19.21 -29.56
C ASP A 375 20.88 -20.34 -29.57
N GLY A 376 20.60 -21.42 -28.84
CA GLY A 376 21.52 -22.56 -28.68
C GLY A 376 22.75 -22.28 -27.81
N ARG A 377 22.85 -21.10 -27.18
CA ARG A 377 23.95 -20.68 -26.31
C ARG A 377 23.47 -20.57 -24.85
N ARG A 378 24.41 -20.68 -23.91
CA ARG A 378 24.12 -20.50 -22.48
C ARG A 378 23.88 -19.02 -22.17
N ALA A 379 22.75 -18.70 -21.56
CA ALA A 379 22.41 -17.37 -21.06
C ALA A 379 22.57 -17.29 -19.53
N PHE A 380 22.81 -16.09 -19.02
CA PHE A 380 22.84 -15.76 -17.59
C PHE A 380 21.94 -14.54 -17.35
N ASP A 381 20.66 -14.85 -17.24
CA ASP A 381 19.52 -13.94 -17.33
C ASP A 381 18.78 -13.96 -15.98
N TRP A 382 17.88 -13.01 -15.70
CA TRP A 382 17.15 -13.01 -14.42
C TRP A 382 16.04 -14.09 -14.39
N PRO A 383 15.69 -14.61 -13.20
CA PRO A 383 14.38 -15.19 -12.96
C PRO A 383 13.35 -14.08 -12.70
N VAL A 384 12.10 -14.31 -13.11
CA VAL A 384 10.91 -13.61 -12.61
C VAL A 384 10.22 -14.50 -11.58
N ILE A 385 9.70 -13.90 -10.53
CA ILE A 385 8.84 -14.56 -9.54
C ILE A 385 7.47 -13.88 -9.61
N ILE A 386 6.43 -14.66 -9.88
CA ILE A 386 5.04 -14.22 -9.86
C ILE A 386 4.52 -14.38 -8.43
N ARG A 387 3.95 -13.30 -7.89
CA ARG A 387 3.29 -13.27 -6.58
C ARG A 387 1.81 -12.98 -6.79
N CYS A 388 0.94 -13.85 -6.31
CA CYS A 388 -0.50 -13.61 -6.23
C CYS A 388 -0.99 -13.92 -4.81
N VAL A 389 -1.90 -13.13 -4.27
CA VAL A 389 -2.47 -13.32 -2.93
C VAL A 389 -3.96 -12.91 -2.87
N ASN A 390 -4.71 -13.60 -2.01
CA ASN A 390 -6.05 -13.23 -1.58
C ASN A 390 -6.08 -12.99 -0.07
N THR A 391 -6.79 -11.94 0.36
CA THR A 391 -6.89 -11.52 1.76
C THR A 391 -8.17 -10.70 1.99
N VAL A 392 -8.59 -10.58 3.26
CA VAL A 392 -9.72 -9.78 3.71
C VAL A 392 -9.26 -8.52 4.47
N ASP A 393 -8.17 -8.63 5.22
CA ASP A 393 -7.68 -7.61 6.19
C ASP A 393 -6.19 -7.31 6.03
N ALA A 394 -5.55 -7.79 4.96
CA ALA A 394 -4.12 -7.82 4.72
C ALA A 394 -3.27 -8.53 5.81
N MET A 395 -3.79 -8.88 6.98
CA MET A 395 -3.04 -9.44 8.11
C MET A 395 -2.74 -10.92 7.94
N THR A 396 -3.66 -11.68 7.36
CA THR A 396 -3.37 -13.00 6.75
C THR A 396 -3.51 -12.92 5.23
N ALA A 397 -2.86 -13.81 4.48
CA ALA A 397 -3.08 -13.93 3.04
C ALA A 397 -2.85 -15.36 2.56
N GLU A 398 -3.75 -15.84 1.71
CA GLU A 398 -3.67 -17.14 1.05
C GLU A 398 -3.17 -16.95 -0.39
N VAL A 399 -2.51 -17.97 -0.95
CA VAL A 399 -2.06 -17.96 -2.35
C VAL A 399 -3.11 -18.69 -3.19
N PRO A 400 -3.72 -18.04 -4.21
CA PRO A 400 -4.72 -18.69 -5.04
C PRO A 400 -4.10 -19.80 -5.89
N GLU A 401 -4.85 -20.87 -6.11
CA GLU A 401 -4.52 -21.85 -7.15
C GLU A 401 -4.85 -21.24 -8.52
N LEU A 402 -3.81 -21.01 -9.33
CA LEU A 402 -3.96 -20.63 -10.74
C LEU A 402 -4.09 -21.88 -11.60
N ASP A 403 -4.79 -21.75 -12.73
CA ASP A 403 -4.95 -22.85 -13.66
C ASP A 403 -3.60 -23.21 -14.34
N TRP A 404 -3.26 -24.50 -14.42
CA TRP A 404 -1.97 -24.94 -15.00
C TRP A 404 -1.77 -24.53 -16.47
N PRO A 405 -2.82 -24.42 -17.31
CA PRO A 405 -2.72 -23.77 -18.62
C PRO A 405 -2.37 -22.28 -18.55
N LEU A 406 -3.00 -21.51 -17.64
CA LEU A 406 -2.78 -20.06 -17.49
C LEU A 406 -1.35 -19.75 -17.04
N MET A 407 -0.84 -20.45 -16.02
CA MET A 407 0.57 -20.30 -15.60
C MET A 407 1.56 -20.62 -16.71
N LYS A 408 1.24 -21.58 -17.60
CA LYS A 408 2.06 -21.88 -18.79
C LYS A 408 1.98 -20.77 -19.83
N GLN A 409 0.81 -20.18 -20.05
CA GLN A 409 0.61 -19.08 -20.99
C GLN A 409 1.42 -17.85 -20.55
N ILE A 410 1.25 -17.42 -19.29
CA ILE A 410 2.04 -16.36 -18.65
C ILE A 410 3.55 -16.68 -18.76
N THR A 411 3.97 -17.89 -18.40
CA THR A 411 5.39 -18.30 -18.48
C THR A 411 5.94 -18.25 -19.91
N ALA A 412 5.16 -18.68 -20.90
CA ALA A 412 5.57 -18.66 -22.30
C ALA A 412 5.71 -17.23 -22.84
N ARG A 413 4.76 -16.35 -22.51
CA ARG A 413 4.82 -14.92 -22.85
C ARG A 413 6.03 -14.24 -22.23
N ILE A 414 6.22 -14.33 -20.90
CA ILE A 414 7.36 -13.71 -20.20
C ILE A 414 8.71 -14.15 -20.79
N LEU A 415 8.88 -15.44 -21.11
CA LEU A 415 10.15 -15.97 -21.66
C LEU A 415 10.40 -15.59 -23.13
N ALA A 416 9.35 -15.25 -23.88
CA ALA A 416 9.44 -14.86 -25.30
C ALA A 416 9.52 -13.35 -25.48
N GLU A 417 8.76 -12.58 -24.71
CA GLU A 417 8.56 -11.13 -24.86
C GLU A 417 9.56 -10.31 -24.03
N VAL A 418 9.96 -10.77 -22.83
CA VAL A 418 10.77 -9.96 -21.90
C VAL A 418 12.29 -10.18 -22.12
N PRO A 419 13.05 -9.15 -22.51
CA PRO A 419 14.50 -9.27 -22.67
C PRO A 419 15.21 -9.56 -21.34
N GLY A 420 16.23 -10.41 -21.38
CA GLY A 420 17.08 -10.71 -20.22
C GLY A 420 16.43 -11.59 -19.13
N VAL A 421 15.23 -12.12 -19.34
CA VAL A 421 14.58 -13.11 -18.46
C VAL A 421 14.71 -14.52 -19.03
N CYS A 422 15.04 -15.51 -18.19
CA CYS A 422 15.16 -16.92 -18.61
C CYS A 422 14.47 -17.94 -17.69
N ARG A 423 13.73 -17.49 -16.68
CA ARG A 423 13.00 -18.37 -15.76
C ARG A 423 11.79 -17.65 -15.19
N VAL A 424 10.71 -18.38 -14.95
CA VAL A 424 9.54 -17.92 -14.21
C VAL A 424 9.31 -18.88 -13.05
N ALA A 425 8.88 -18.36 -11.90
CA ALA A 425 8.47 -19.12 -10.71
C ALA A 425 7.18 -18.51 -10.14
N TYR A 426 6.49 -19.23 -9.27
CA TYR A 426 5.28 -18.78 -8.57
C TYR A 426 5.48 -18.93 -7.05
N ASP A 427 5.18 -17.89 -6.28
CA ASP A 427 5.39 -17.88 -4.84
C ASP A 427 4.18 -18.42 -4.06
N LEU A 428 4.31 -19.68 -3.63
CA LEU A 428 3.34 -20.44 -2.85
C LEU A 428 3.36 -20.11 -1.33
N THR A 429 4.08 -19.08 -0.88
CA THR A 429 4.22 -18.77 0.55
C THR A 429 3.00 -18.02 1.10
N PRO A 430 2.20 -18.58 2.03
CA PRO A 430 1.10 -17.85 2.67
C PRO A 430 1.63 -16.83 3.68
N LYS A 431 0.76 -15.93 4.14
CA LYS A 431 1.01 -14.99 5.23
C LYS A 431 0.13 -15.32 6.44
N PRO A 432 0.70 -15.60 7.64
CA PRO A 432 2.09 -16.01 7.88
C PRO A 432 2.40 -17.34 7.16
N VAL A 433 3.65 -17.71 6.89
CA VAL A 433 4.92 -17.19 7.43
C VAL A 433 5.58 -16.06 6.62
N GLY A 434 5.18 -15.86 5.36
CA GLY A 434 5.71 -14.80 4.50
C GLY A 434 5.00 -13.46 4.68
N THR A 435 5.48 -12.45 3.96
CA THR A 435 4.79 -11.17 3.71
C THR A 435 4.08 -11.20 2.35
N ILE A 436 3.37 -10.13 1.99
CA ILE A 436 2.74 -9.99 0.66
C ILE A 436 3.81 -9.59 -0.35
N GLU A 437 4.39 -8.39 -0.18
CA GLU A 437 5.61 -7.93 -0.85
C GLU A 437 6.85 -8.71 -0.35
N TRP A 438 7.96 -8.63 -1.10
CA TRP A 438 9.20 -9.39 -0.88
C TRP A 438 10.32 -8.61 -0.15
N GLU A 439 10.11 -7.34 0.18
CA GLU A 439 11.05 -6.43 0.88
C GLU A 439 10.39 -5.65 2.02
#